data_AF-A0A2V6JNQ3-F1
#
_entry.id   AF-A0A2V6JNQ3-F1
#
_cell.length_a   1.000
_cell.length_b   1.000
_cell.length_c   1.000
_cell.angle_alpha   90.00
_cell.angle_beta   90.00
_cell.angle_gamma   90.00
#
_symmetry.space_group_name_H-M   'P 1'
#
loop_
_entity.id
_entity.type
_entity.pdbx_description
1 polymer ?
#
loop_
_entity_poly.entity_id
_entity_poly.type
_entity_poly.pdbx_seq_one_letter_code
_entity_poly.pdbx_strand_id
1 'polypeptide(L)' 'IAPIPLRCVQTENALRNQTIDSVAAAREALAGEISPIDDLRSTRDYRLKVSLNLLEDFINELSAR' A
#
# COMPACT_ATOMS: atom_id res chain seq x y z
N ILE A 1 -1.23 -6.62 4.10
CA ILE A 1 -1.63 -8.03 4.39
C ILE A 1 -0.68 -8.57 5.45
N ALA A 2 -1.21 -8.98 6.59
CA ALA A 2 -0.47 -9.57 7.71
C ALA A 2 -1.41 -10.52 8.48
N PRO A 3 -0.91 -11.35 9.41
CA PRO A 3 -1.75 -12.24 10.22
C PRO A 3 -2.76 -11.51 11.12
N ILE A 4 -2.51 -10.23 11.42
CA ILE A 4 -3.38 -9.34 12.20
C ILE A 4 -3.55 -8.00 11.47
N PRO A 5 -4.59 -7.20 11.79
CA PRO A 5 -4.68 -5.83 11.33
C PRO A 5 -3.41 -5.05 11.70
N LEU A 6 -2.77 -4.44 10.70
CA LEU A 6 -1.50 -3.73 10.83
C LEU A 6 -1.69 -2.28 10.39
N ARG A 7 -1.25 -1.34 11.22
CA ARG A 7 -1.12 0.07 10.84
C ARG A 7 0.26 0.29 10.20
N CYS A 8 0.27 0.79 8.97
CA CYS A 8 1.48 0.99 8.16
C CYS A 8 2.03 2.42 8.36
N VAL A 9 2.69 2.66 9.50
CA VAL A 9 3.12 4.00 9.92
C VAL A 9 4.20 4.58 9.00
N GLN A 10 5.04 3.75 8.40
CA GLN A 10 6.08 4.24 7.48
C GLN A 10 5.44 4.73 6.16
N THR A 11 4.45 4.00 5.66
CA THR A 11 3.61 4.38 4.52
C THR A 11 2.88 5.70 4.78
N GLU A 12 2.28 5.85 5.97
CA GLU A 12 1.65 7.12 6.37
C GLU A 12 2.64 8.29 6.38
N ASN A 13 3.85 8.07 6.90
CA ASN A 13 4.89 9.10 6.94
C ASN A 13 5.42 9.45 5.55
N ALA A 14 5.47 8.47 4.63
CA ALA A 14 5.83 8.69 3.23
C ALA A 14 4.80 9.55 2.47
N LEU A 15 3.56 9.63 2.95
CA LEU A 15 2.50 10.46 2.37
C LEU A 15 2.35 11.81 3.06
N ARG A 16 2.68 11.90 4.36
CA ARG A 16 2.41 13.10 5.15
C ARG A 16 3.24 14.29 4.65
N ASN A 17 2.56 15.41 4.38
CA ASN A 17 3.14 16.66 3.88
C ASN A 17 3.89 16.51 2.54
N GLN A 18 3.58 15.47 1.77
CA GLN A 18 4.17 15.26 0.44
C GLN A 18 3.20 15.63 -0.68
N THR A 19 3.74 15.91 -1.87
CA THR A 19 2.93 16.06 -3.08
C THR A 19 2.40 14.71 -3.55
N ILE A 20 1.40 14.72 -4.43
CA ILE A 20 0.76 13.50 -4.98
C ILE A 20 1.77 12.63 -5.76
N ASP A 21 2.85 13.22 -6.27
CA ASP A 21 3.95 12.48 -6.92
C ASP A 21 4.70 11.53 -5.96
N SER A 22 4.41 11.58 -4.65
CA SER A 22 4.98 10.68 -3.62
C SER A 22 4.36 9.28 -3.58
N VAL A 23 3.38 8.97 -4.45
CA VAL A 23 2.74 7.65 -4.52
C VAL A 23 3.77 6.51 -4.68
N ALA A 24 4.83 6.72 -5.47
CA ALA A 24 5.88 5.71 -5.64
C ALA A 24 6.58 5.37 -4.31
N ALA A 25 6.97 6.40 -3.54
CA ALA A 25 7.62 6.22 -2.24
C ALA A 25 6.68 5.55 -1.22
N ALA A 26 5.40 5.91 -1.23
CA ALA A 26 4.40 5.28 -0.38
C ALA A 26 4.16 3.80 -0.73
N ARG A 27 4.17 3.46 -2.03
CA ARG A 27 4.10 2.06 -2.49
C ARG A 27 5.30 1.24 -2.04
N GLU A 28 6.50 1.79 -2.14
CA GLU A 28 7.72 1.13 -1.65
C GLU A 28 7.67 0.91 -0.14
N ALA A 29 7.27 1.93 0.63
CA ALA A 29 7.09 1.82 2.08
C ALA A 29 6.06 0.74 2.45
N LEU A 30 4.90 0.72 1.78
CA LEU A 30 3.86 -0.27 2.02
C LEU A 30 4.35 -1.70 1.73
N ALA A 31 5.08 -1.89 0.64
CA ALA A 31 5.64 -3.19 0.28
C ALA A 31 6.61 -3.73 1.35
N GLY A 32 7.34 -2.85 2.04
CA GLY A 32 8.23 -3.21 3.14
C GLY A 32 7.53 -3.49 4.47
N GLU A 33 6.35 -2.91 4.70
CA GLU A 33 5.60 -3.07 5.96
C GLU A 33 4.68 -4.30 5.99
N ILE A 34 4.24 -4.79 4.83
CA ILE A 34 3.31 -5.92 4.74
C ILE A 34 4.00 -7.24 4.38
N SER A 35 3.44 -8.35 4.86
CA SER A 35 3.93 -9.71 4.55
C SER A 35 2.76 -10.62 4.16
N PRO A 36 2.31 -10.58 2.89
CA PRO A 36 1.24 -11.44 2.42
C PRO A 36 1.65 -12.92 2.38
N ILE A 37 0.65 -13.79 2.45
CA ILE A 37 0.81 -15.24 2.34
C ILE A 37 0.17 -15.75 1.05
N ASP A 38 0.58 -16.92 0.60
CA ASP A 38 -0.17 -17.71 -0.37
C ASP A 38 -1.31 -18.47 0.34
N ASP A 39 -2.50 -18.50 -0.26
CA ASP A 39 -3.60 -19.39 0.14
C ASP A 39 -4.53 -19.70 -1.06
N LEU A 40 -5.61 -20.45 -0.82
CA LEU A 40 -6.62 -20.80 -1.84
C LEU A 40 -7.21 -19.58 -2.58
N ARG A 41 -7.31 -18.43 -1.91
CA ARG A 41 -7.93 -17.22 -2.45
C ARG A 41 -6.97 -16.46 -3.36
N SER A 42 -5.65 -16.51 -3.12
CA SER A 42 -4.66 -15.83 -3.95
C SER A 42 -3.20 -16.08 -3.53
N THR A 43 -2.26 -15.66 -4.38
CA THR A 43 -0.83 -15.69 -4.10
C THR A 43 -0.33 -14.46 -3.34
N ARG A 44 0.83 -14.59 -2.68
CA ARG A 44 1.56 -13.50 -2.03
C ARG A 44 1.78 -12.33 -2.99
N ASP A 45 2.27 -12.62 -4.18
CA ASP A 45 2.62 -11.61 -5.18
C ASP A 45 1.39 -10.87 -5.70
N TYR A 46 0.28 -11.58 -5.93
CA TYR A 46 -0.97 -10.95 -6.33
C TYR A 46 -1.53 -10.06 -5.22
N ARG A 47 -1.54 -10.54 -3.97
CA ARG A 47 -1.98 -9.77 -2.80
C ARG A 47 -1.14 -8.52 -2.59
N LEU A 48 0.18 -8.62 -2.78
CA LEU A 48 1.07 -7.47 -2.76
C LEU A 48 0.68 -6.48 -3.86
N LYS A 49 0.59 -6.93 -5.12
CA LYS A 49 0.21 -6.09 -6.27
C LYS A 49 -1.11 -5.37 -6.05
N VAL A 50 -2.15 -6.07 -5.60
CA VAL A 50 -3.46 -5.47 -5.31
C VAL A 50 -3.36 -4.45 -4.18
N SER A 51 -2.63 -4.75 -3.10
CA SER A 51 -2.46 -3.79 -1.98
C SER A 51 -1.81 -2.48 -2.46
N LEU A 52 -0.79 -2.57 -3.32
CA LEU A 52 -0.10 -1.40 -3.86
C LEU A 52 -0.99 -0.62 -4.84
N ASN A 53 -1.77 -1.31 -5.67
CA ASN A 53 -2.70 -0.66 -6.59
C ASN A 53 -3.81 0.09 -5.85
N LEU A 54 -4.41 -0.52 -4.82
CA LEU A 54 -5.46 0.14 -4.04
C LEU A 54 -4.95 1.40 -3.33
N LEU A 55 -3.70 1.39 -2.83
CA LEU A 55 -3.09 2.59 -2.26
C LEU A 55 -3.03 3.74 -3.28
N GLU A 56 -2.53 3.45 -4.48
CA GLU A 56 -2.43 4.41 -5.58
C GLU A 56 -3.81 4.90 -6.05
N ASP A 57 -4.76 3.98 -6.25
CA ASP A 57 -6.12 4.31 -6.67
C ASP A 57 -6.80 5.27 -5.69
N PHE A 58 -6.67 5.02 -4.37
CA PHE A 58 -7.27 5.89 -3.35
C PHE A 58 -6.63 7.28 -3.30
N ILE A 59 -5.30 7.37 -3.45
CA ILE A 59 -4.61 8.67 -3.51
C ILE A 59 -5.05 9.43 -4.75
N ASN A 60 -5.10 8.77 -5.91
CA ASN A 60 -5.52 9.37 -7.17
C ASN A 60 -6.98 9.86 -7.10
N GLU A 61 -7.89 9.09 -6.51
CA GLU A 61 -9.29 9.51 -6.35
C GLU A 61 -9.42 10.75 -5.44
N LEU A 62 -8.68 10.79 -4.32
CA LEU A 62 -8.69 11.94 -3.41
C LEU A 62 -8.05 13.19 -4.02
N SER A 63 -7.08 13.00 -4.91
CA SER A 63 -6.36 14.08 -5.60
C SER A 63 -7.15 14.69 -6.76
N ALA A 64 -8.08 13.93 -7.33
CA ALA A 64 -8.94 14.38 -8.42
C ALA A 64 -10.15 15.20 -7.95
N ARG A 65 -10.33 15.36 -6.63
CA ARG A 65 -11.36 16.21 -6.00
C ARG A 65 -10.80 17.58 -5.65
#